data_AF-A0A226DWK6-F1
#
_entry.id   AF-A0A226DWK6-F1
#
_cell.length_a   1.000
_cell.length_b   1.000
_cell.length_c   1.000
_cell.angle_alpha   90.00
_cell.angle_beta   90.00
_cell.angle_gamma   90.00
#
_symmetry.space_group_name_H-M   'P 1'
#
loop_
_entity.id
_entity.type
_entity.pdbx_description
1 polymer ?
#
loop_
_entity_poly.entity_id
_entity_poly.type
_entity_poly.pdbx_seq_one_letter_code
_entity_poly.pdbx_strand_id
1 'polypeptide(L)'
;MNLDTTGFCKTHTRHIGESLANPTTIVTGVSRYNFITCFSEERVSFWLYLEPFQNQVWVGIFVGFVLIYVPTDVYARAVLRNRRFNPYFFYIGSILAQYSSVPDRLSKLNPFRLTMGVWAICSTILLNCYIGLAITNLNSPLSSNVPNDFVTISGSRKISAYERNQSSDGYLLKKRFNSFLESHLTHLNLQIPNFYKPLSNSFILLSLPVGGIVIPKYLHHYELQNIVMSSWPKLGNNPGWVTEVLYYMMDAKKRFYPIRYNNYPVRSVLLPTDIIAAIEEEIVTCGKTALIAEKTDAIAHLQFYTKHYPWLTFNKVSKQTSPPGKFVGWAFETVRGSPVVNRFVGLIESGIYEKLIELTRKTYIPSFLRFFPHLSENRDTDYFVTVKITKRVPDQSLRIPELILNSWFGGRRSIPLDQHDVTDMGETVSLVKLKLEIVFQIKKLD
;
A
#
# COMPACT_ATOMS: atom_id res chain seq x y z
N MET A 1 -0.49 -34.84 -53.57
CA MET A 1 0.66 -34.94 -52.65
C MET A 1 0.17 -35.79 -51.48
N ASN A 2 0.43 -37.10 -51.58
CA ASN A 2 0.10 -38.10 -50.58
C ASN A 2 1.12 -38.03 -49.44
N LEU A 3 0.71 -38.31 -48.20
CA LEU A 3 1.28 -39.43 -47.46
C LEU A 3 0.51 -39.74 -46.17
N ASP A 4 0.06 -41.00 -46.21
CA ASP A 4 -0.42 -41.92 -45.20
C ASP A 4 -0.23 -41.63 -43.72
N THR A 5 -1.36 -41.85 -43.04
CA THR A 5 -1.48 -42.31 -41.67
C THR A 5 -1.34 -43.83 -41.67
N THR A 6 -0.35 -44.38 -40.95
CA THR A 6 -0.44 -45.64 -40.18
C THR A 6 0.91 -46.07 -39.60
N GLY A 7 0.88 -46.52 -38.34
CA GLY A 7 1.80 -47.53 -37.83
C GLY A 7 3.10 -47.04 -37.20
N PHE A 8 3.15 -46.99 -35.87
CA PHE A 8 4.12 -47.76 -35.05
C PHE A 8 3.86 -47.47 -33.57
N CYS A 9 3.06 -48.31 -32.93
CA CYS A 9 3.02 -48.41 -31.47
C CYS A 9 3.68 -49.74 -31.10
N LYS A 10 5.00 -49.70 -30.88
CA LYS A 10 5.75 -50.79 -30.25
C LYS A 10 6.33 -50.29 -28.93
N THR A 11 5.96 -51.04 -27.91
CA THR A 11 6.32 -50.96 -26.51
C THR A 11 7.83 -50.95 -26.28
N HIS A 12 8.30 -49.94 -25.56
CA HIS A 12 9.51 -50.04 -24.75
C HIS A 12 9.25 -49.49 -23.34
N THR A 13 9.10 -50.44 -22.42
CA THR A 13 8.99 -50.28 -20.98
C THR A 13 10.39 -50.30 -20.36
N ARG A 14 10.86 -49.15 -19.88
CA ARG A 14 11.92 -48.84 -18.86
C ARG A 14 12.43 -47.43 -19.19
N HIS A 15 12.29 -46.38 -18.37
CA HIS A 15 12.64 -46.26 -16.97
C HIS A 15 11.60 -45.45 -16.17
N ILE A 16 11.38 -45.91 -14.95
CA ILE A 16 10.70 -45.23 -13.85
C ILE A 16 11.54 -44.01 -13.46
N GLY A 17 10.96 -42.80 -13.46
CA GLY A 17 11.56 -41.67 -12.75
C GLY A 17 11.44 -40.25 -13.34
N GLU A 18 10.59 -39.94 -14.32
CA GLU A 18 10.52 -38.56 -14.87
C GLU A 18 9.11 -38.22 -15.39
N SER A 19 8.20 -37.86 -14.48
CA SER A 19 7.05 -36.97 -14.71
C SER A 19 6.21 -36.90 -13.43
N LEU A 20 6.78 -36.34 -12.37
CA LEU A 20 5.93 -35.73 -11.35
C LEU A 20 5.34 -34.49 -12.01
N ALA A 21 4.10 -34.62 -12.49
CA ALA A 21 3.32 -33.52 -13.02
C ALA A 21 3.48 -32.28 -12.11
N ASN A 22 3.76 -31.12 -12.72
CA ASN A 22 4.03 -29.85 -12.02
C ASN A 22 3.18 -29.73 -10.75
N PRO A 23 3.79 -29.47 -9.57
CA PRO A 23 3.08 -29.46 -8.31
C PRO A 23 1.87 -28.54 -8.39
N THR A 24 0.72 -29.03 -7.90
CA THR A 24 -0.50 -28.22 -7.91
C THR A 24 -0.34 -27.13 -6.85
N THR A 25 -0.22 -25.88 -7.28
CA THR A 25 -0.08 -24.74 -6.38
C THR A 25 -1.44 -24.09 -6.14
N ILE A 26 -1.82 -23.94 -4.87
CA ILE A 26 -3.02 -23.22 -4.45
C ILE A 26 -2.58 -21.92 -3.80
N VAL A 27 -2.91 -20.80 -4.44
CA VAL A 27 -2.64 -19.47 -3.91
C VAL A 27 -3.65 -19.17 -2.81
N THR A 28 -3.18 -18.97 -1.58
CA THR A 28 -4.02 -18.63 -0.42
C THR A 28 -3.96 -17.16 -0.04
N GLY A 29 -2.94 -16.45 -0.51
CA GLY A 29 -2.76 -15.04 -0.22
C GLY A 29 -1.85 -14.37 -1.23
N VAL A 30 -1.88 -13.05 -1.21
CA VAL A 30 -0.96 -12.22 -1.98
C VAL A 30 -0.37 -11.24 -1.00
N SER A 31 0.96 -11.24 -0.87
CA SER A 31 1.60 -10.17 -0.12
C SER A 31 1.35 -8.83 -0.80
N ARG A 32 1.35 -7.74 -0.03
CA ARG A 32 1.01 -6.42 -0.55
C ARG A 32 2.17 -5.50 -0.26
N TYR A 33 2.68 -4.85 -1.30
CA TYR A 33 3.74 -3.88 -1.15
C TYR A 33 3.18 -2.52 -0.78
N ASN A 34 3.82 -1.88 0.19
CA ASN A 34 3.51 -0.50 0.54
C ASN A 34 4.77 0.33 0.48
N PHE A 35 4.59 1.64 0.60
CA PHE A 35 5.72 2.53 0.75
C PHE A 35 5.62 3.40 2.01
N ILE A 36 6.79 3.82 2.49
CA ILE A 36 6.98 4.80 3.55
C ILE A 36 7.71 6.00 2.95
N THR A 37 7.30 7.20 3.31
CA THR A 37 8.02 8.42 2.97
C THR A 37 7.72 9.49 4.03
N CYS A 38 8.71 10.32 4.35
CA CYS A 38 8.49 11.56 5.11
C CYS A 38 8.45 12.80 4.20
N PHE A 39 8.57 12.62 2.88
CA PHE A 39 8.38 13.72 1.95
C PHE A 39 6.98 14.29 2.08
N SER A 40 6.89 15.60 2.18
CA SER A 40 5.64 16.32 2.04
C SER A 40 5.86 17.59 1.24
N GLU A 41 5.00 17.83 0.24
CA GLU A 41 5.09 19.04 -0.57
C GLU A 41 4.28 20.15 0.11
N GLU A 42 4.97 21.16 0.63
CA GLU A 42 4.34 22.38 1.12
C GLU A 42 3.81 23.18 -0.06
N ARG A 43 2.48 23.12 -0.27
CA ARG A 43 1.83 23.95 -1.28
C ARG A 43 1.26 25.18 -0.60
N VAL A 44 1.94 26.31 -0.76
CA VAL A 44 1.33 27.62 -0.50
C VAL A 44 0.28 27.83 -1.59
N SER A 45 -0.96 27.48 -1.28
CA SER A 45 -2.09 27.76 -2.16
C SER A 45 -2.74 29.07 -1.71
N PHE A 46 -3.23 29.86 -2.67
CA PHE A 46 -4.02 31.06 -2.36
C PHE A 46 -5.29 30.74 -1.56
N TRP A 47 -5.69 29.47 -1.49
CA TRP A 47 -6.80 29.00 -0.68
C TRP A 47 -6.63 29.31 0.81
N LEU A 48 -5.38 29.40 1.27
CA LEU A 48 -5.05 29.75 2.66
C LEU A 48 -5.64 31.10 3.09
N TYR A 49 -5.90 32.02 2.17
CA TYR A 49 -6.53 33.31 2.47
C TYR A 49 -8.06 33.24 2.56
N LEU A 50 -8.70 32.23 1.96
CA LEU A 50 -10.16 32.04 2.01
C LEU A 50 -10.58 31.13 3.17
N GLU A 51 -9.67 30.27 3.62
CA GLU A 51 -9.86 29.30 4.71
C GLU A 51 -10.17 29.87 6.12
N PRO A 52 -9.72 31.08 6.53
CA PRO A 52 -9.97 31.58 7.89
C PRO A 52 -11.46 31.64 8.26
N PHE A 53 -12.33 31.85 7.28
CA PHE A 53 -13.77 31.85 7.47
C PHE A 53 -14.44 30.68 6.78
N GLN A 54 -15.37 30.05 7.49
CA GLN A 54 -16.26 29.07 6.89
C GLN A 54 -17.10 29.73 5.79
N ASN A 55 -17.47 28.96 4.76
CA ASN A 55 -18.30 29.43 3.65
C ASN A 55 -19.60 30.14 4.11
N GLN A 56 -20.16 29.72 5.24
CA GLN A 56 -21.37 30.34 5.83
C GLN A 56 -21.13 31.80 6.24
N VAL A 57 -19.95 32.10 6.81
CA VAL A 57 -19.59 33.46 7.23
C VAL A 57 -19.41 34.36 6.01
N TRP A 58 -18.78 33.86 4.95
CA TRP A 58 -18.65 34.60 3.68
C TRP A 58 -20.01 34.95 3.07
N VAL A 59 -20.94 33.98 3.04
CA VAL A 59 -22.32 34.23 2.61
C VAL A 59 -22.99 35.27 3.52
N GLY A 60 -22.80 35.18 4.83
CA GLY A 60 -23.31 36.16 5.79
C GLY A 60 -22.78 37.57 5.56
N ILE A 61 -21.47 37.73 5.31
CA ILE A 61 -20.83 39.01 4.97
C ILE A 61 -21.43 39.59 3.69
N PHE A 62 -21.59 38.75 2.65
CA PHE A 62 -22.17 39.19 1.38
C PHE A 62 -23.63 39.63 1.53
N VAL A 63 -24.44 38.84 2.25
CA VAL A 63 -25.85 39.17 2.52
C VAL A 63 -25.94 40.46 3.35
N GLY A 64 -25.15 40.59 4.41
CA GLY A 64 -25.10 41.79 5.25
C GLY A 64 -24.68 43.04 4.46
N PHE A 65 -23.70 42.89 3.57
CA PHE A 65 -23.28 43.96 2.66
C PHE A 65 -24.42 44.40 1.75
N VAL A 66 -25.12 43.47 1.08
CA VAL A 66 -26.26 43.78 0.21
C VAL A 66 -27.39 44.46 0.98
N LEU A 67 -27.69 43.99 2.20
CA LEU A 67 -28.74 44.54 3.06
C LEU A 67 -28.47 45.99 3.47
N ILE A 68 -27.21 46.42 3.57
CA ILE A 68 -26.87 47.81 3.92
C ILE A 68 -26.67 48.65 2.66
N TYR A 69 -26.05 48.08 1.63
CA TYR A 69 -25.79 48.73 0.35
C TYR A 69 -27.09 49.17 -0.34
N VAL A 70 -28.06 48.26 -0.52
CA VAL A 70 -29.28 48.55 -1.30
C VAL A 70 -30.10 49.68 -0.69
N PRO A 71 -30.44 49.69 0.61
CA PRO A 71 -31.19 50.80 1.20
C PRO A 71 -30.41 52.12 1.16
N THR A 72 -29.09 52.08 1.36
CA THR A 72 -28.26 53.29 1.29
C THR A 72 -28.23 53.87 -0.12
N ASP A 73 -28.11 53.04 -1.16
CA ASP A 73 -28.12 53.47 -2.55
C ASP A 73 -29.49 54.01 -2.97
N VAL A 74 -30.58 53.30 -2.62
CA VAL A 74 -31.95 53.77 -2.86
C VAL A 74 -32.18 55.10 -2.16
N TYR A 75 -31.78 55.23 -0.89
CA TYR A 75 -31.93 56.47 -0.13
C TYR A 75 -31.11 57.63 -0.73
N ALA A 76 -29.84 57.39 -1.07
CA ALA A 76 -28.97 58.40 -1.67
C ALA A 76 -29.48 58.89 -3.04
N ARG A 77 -30.00 57.98 -3.88
CA ARG A 77 -30.50 58.32 -5.22
C ARG A 77 -31.90 58.89 -5.20
N ALA A 78 -32.83 58.28 -4.48
CA ALA A 78 -34.23 58.67 -4.49
C ALA A 78 -34.49 59.91 -3.62
N VAL A 79 -33.92 59.96 -2.42
CA VAL A 79 -34.21 61.03 -1.45
C VAL A 79 -33.28 62.21 -1.64
N LEU A 80 -31.97 61.96 -1.72
CA LEU A 80 -30.96 63.04 -1.78
C LEU A 80 -30.62 63.49 -3.20
N ARG A 81 -31.10 62.77 -4.23
CA ARG A 81 -30.79 63.00 -5.66
C ARG A 81 -29.28 63.14 -5.94
N ASN A 82 -28.43 62.53 -5.12
CA ASN A 82 -26.99 62.66 -5.25
C ASN A 82 -26.43 61.50 -6.08
N ARG A 83 -26.07 61.77 -7.34
CA ARG A 83 -25.52 60.74 -8.25
C ARG A 83 -24.01 60.54 -8.12
N ARG A 84 -23.29 61.42 -7.40
CA ARG A 84 -21.82 61.34 -7.30
C ARG A 84 -21.33 60.39 -6.21
N PHE A 85 -22.18 60.10 -5.22
CA PHE A 85 -21.83 59.18 -4.14
C PHE A 85 -22.10 57.74 -4.59
N ASN A 86 -21.08 56.89 -4.49
CA ASN A 86 -21.22 55.46 -4.74
C ASN A 86 -21.08 54.68 -3.41
N PRO A 87 -22.19 54.24 -2.79
CA PRO A 87 -22.16 53.52 -1.52
C PRO A 87 -21.35 52.22 -1.58
N TYR A 88 -21.23 51.58 -2.75
CA TYR A 88 -20.48 50.33 -2.93
C TYR A 88 -19.02 50.48 -2.50
N PHE A 89 -18.31 51.46 -3.08
CA PHE A 89 -16.90 51.69 -2.75
C PHE A 89 -16.70 52.17 -1.31
N PHE A 90 -17.67 52.93 -0.78
CA PHE A 90 -17.64 53.35 0.61
C PHE A 90 -17.68 52.15 1.57
N TYR A 91 -18.62 51.22 1.37
CA TYR A 91 -18.76 50.05 2.25
C TYR A 91 -17.66 49.01 2.04
N ILE A 92 -17.24 48.75 0.79
CA ILE A 92 -16.07 47.86 0.54
C ILE A 92 -14.81 48.45 1.17
N GLY A 93 -14.56 49.75 0.98
CA GLY A 93 -13.46 50.44 1.62
C GLY A 93 -13.50 50.27 3.13
N SER A 94 -14.65 50.45 3.77
CA SER A 94 -14.77 50.32 5.23
C SER A 94 -14.49 48.91 5.77
N ILE A 95 -14.75 47.84 5.01
CA ILE A 95 -14.33 46.47 5.36
C ILE A 95 -12.81 46.36 5.31
N LEU A 96 -12.19 47.00 4.32
CA LEU A 96 -10.74 47.08 4.15
C LEU A 96 -10.07 48.14 5.04
N ALA A 97 -10.80 48.68 6.02
CA ALA A 97 -10.38 49.79 6.90
C ALA A 97 -9.93 51.07 6.14
N GLN A 98 -10.44 51.28 4.92
CA GLN A 98 -10.22 52.47 4.10
C GLN A 98 -11.52 53.29 3.98
N TYR A 99 -11.55 54.48 4.57
CA TYR A 99 -12.75 55.32 4.55
C TYR A 99 -12.72 56.29 3.37
N SER A 100 -13.77 56.26 2.54
CA SER A 100 -14.00 57.27 1.50
C SER A 100 -14.73 58.48 2.09
N SER A 101 -14.50 59.67 1.51
CA SER A 101 -15.18 60.89 1.93
C SER A 101 -16.69 60.79 1.75
N VAL A 102 -17.46 61.03 2.82
CA VAL A 102 -18.92 61.06 2.80
C VAL A 102 -19.41 62.48 2.52
N PRO A 103 -20.39 62.68 1.62
CA PRO A 103 -20.98 64.00 1.41
C PRO A 103 -21.62 64.57 2.68
N ASP A 104 -21.41 65.87 2.96
CA ASP A 104 -21.90 66.54 4.18
C ASP A 104 -23.40 66.43 4.41
N ARG A 105 -24.20 66.32 3.34
CA ARG A 105 -25.65 66.17 3.44
C ARG A 105 -26.05 64.80 4.00
N LEU A 106 -25.28 63.75 3.67
CA LEU A 106 -25.56 62.39 4.09
C LEU A 106 -25.05 62.14 5.51
N SER A 107 -23.89 62.70 5.87
CA SER A 107 -23.30 62.55 7.21
C SER A 107 -24.12 63.18 8.33
N LYS A 108 -24.94 64.20 8.04
CA LYS A 108 -25.82 64.86 9.00
C LYS A 108 -27.09 64.08 9.35
N LEU A 109 -27.41 63.02 8.61
CA LEU A 109 -28.67 62.28 8.80
C LEU A 109 -28.51 61.20 9.87
N ASN A 110 -29.36 61.25 10.89
CA ASN A 110 -29.40 60.26 11.98
C ASN A 110 -29.49 58.80 11.50
N PRO A 111 -30.37 58.40 10.55
CA PRO A 111 -30.44 57.00 10.12
C PRO A 111 -29.15 56.53 9.45
N PHE A 112 -28.50 57.40 8.66
CA PHE A 112 -27.21 57.06 8.04
C PHE A 112 -26.12 56.88 9.10
N ARG A 113 -26.05 57.77 10.10
CA ARG A 113 -25.07 57.67 11.19
C ARG A 113 -25.23 56.40 12.03
N LEU A 114 -26.47 55.99 12.33
CA LEU A 114 -26.74 54.77 13.07
C LEU A 114 -26.30 53.53 12.26
N THR A 115 -26.73 53.43 11.00
CA THR A 115 -26.35 52.31 10.12
C THR A 115 -24.85 52.24 9.90
N MET A 116 -24.20 53.39 9.67
CA MET A 116 -22.75 53.47 9.49
C MET A 116 -22.00 53.10 10.77
N GLY A 117 -22.48 53.52 11.94
CA GLY A 117 -21.89 53.16 13.23
C GLY A 117 -21.96 51.66 13.52
N VAL A 118 -23.14 51.05 13.32
CA VAL A 118 -23.32 49.59 13.48
C VAL A 118 -22.45 48.84 12.48
N TRP A 119 -22.44 49.25 11.22
CA TRP A 119 -21.61 48.64 10.19
C TRP A 119 -20.12 48.75 10.49
N ALA A 120 -19.63 49.91 10.94
CA ALA A 120 -18.22 50.12 11.27
C ALA A 120 -17.76 49.23 12.44
N ILE A 121 -18.60 49.04 13.47
CA ILE A 121 -18.31 48.11 14.57
C ILE A 121 -18.26 46.67 14.04
N CYS A 122 -19.26 46.26 13.25
CA CYS A 122 -19.31 44.92 12.66
C CYS A 122 -18.10 44.66 11.74
N SER A 123 -17.75 45.61 10.86
CA SER A 123 -16.64 45.46 9.91
C SER A 123 -15.29 45.39 10.63
N THR A 124 -15.11 46.17 11.70
CA THR A 124 -13.89 46.14 12.53
C THR A 124 -13.75 44.80 13.24
N ILE A 125 -14.82 44.28 13.82
CA ILE A 125 -14.83 42.96 14.47
C ILE A 125 -14.51 41.86 13.44
N LEU A 126 -15.19 41.87 12.29
CA LEU A 126 -14.96 40.90 11.22
C LEU A 126 -13.51 40.92 10.72
N LEU A 127 -12.95 42.11 10.47
CA LEU A 127 -11.58 42.26 10.02
C LEU A 127 -10.58 41.75 11.05
N ASN A 128 -10.77 42.09 12.33
CA ASN A 128 -9.89 41.63 13.41
C ASN A 128 -9.95 40.11 13.59
N CYS A 129 -11.15 39.51 13.53
CA CYS A 129 -11.31 38.06 13.57
C CYS A 129 -10.64 37.39 12.36
N TYR A 130 -10.83 37.94 11.16
CA TYR A 130 -10.20 37.43 9.95
C TYR A 130 -8.68 37.45 10.05
N ILE A 131 -8.09 38.57 10.45
CA ILE A 131 -6.63 38.72 10.61
C ILE A 131 -6.12 37.75 11.67
N GLY A 132 -6.79 37.63 12.82
CA GLY A 132 -6.39 36.71 13.89
C GLY A 132 -6.39 35.25 13.45
N LEU A 133 -7.43 34.82 12.72
CA LEU A 133 -7.53 33.47 12.18
C LEU A 133 -6.51 33.24 11.05
N ALA A 134 -6.32 34.22 10.16
CA ALA A 134 -5.32 34.14 9.10
C ALA A 134 -3.90 34.00 9.66
N ILE A 135 -3.53 34.77 10.69
CA ILE A 135 -2.23 34.64 11.37
C ILE A 135 -2.09 33.27 12.03
N THR A 136 -3.16 32.78 12.68
CA THR A 136 -3.15 31.45 13.31
C THR A 136 -2.93 30.35 12.28
N ASN A 137 -3.61 30.44 11.13
CA ASN A 137 -3.45 29.48 10.03
C ASN A 137 -2.05 29.56 9.39
N LEU A 138 -1.49 30.77 9.27
CA LEU A 138 -0.11 30.97 8.77
C LEU A 138 0.95 30.40 9.72
N ASN A 139 0.68 30.38 11.03
CA ASN A 139 1.56 29.78 12.03
C ASN A 139 1.33 28.26 12.22
N SER A 140 0.20 27.73 11.74
CA SER A 140 -0.04 26.29 11.73
C SER A 140 0.82 25.62 10.64
N PRO A 141 1.30 24.38 10.86
CA PRO A 141 2.04 23.66 9.83
C PRO A 141 1.16 23.57 8.58
N LEU A 142 1.69 24.07 7.45
CA LEU A 142 0.93 24.15 6.21
C LEU A 142 0.35 22.78 5.85
N SER A 143 -0.85 22.78 5.27
CA SER A 143 -1.47 21.56 4.77
C SER A 143 -0.55 20.93 3.72
N SER A 144 0.17 19.91 4.18
CA SER A 144 1.26 19.33 3.43
C SER A 144 0.69 18.24 2.53
N ASN A 145 0.95 18.31 1.22
CA ASN A 145 0.44 17.32 0.29
C ASN A 145 1.33 16.07 0.35
N VAL A 146 0.84 15.09 1.09
CA VAL A 146 1.50 13.82 1.29
C VAL A 146 1.12 12.85 0.16
N PRO A 147 2.11 12.26 -0.54
CA PRO A 147 1.82 11.21 -1.51
C PRO A 147 1.25 9.97 -0.78
N ASN A 148 0.02 9.58 -1.12
CA ASN A 148 -0.69 8.48 -0.46
C ASN A 148 -0.85 7.23 -1.36
N ASP A 149 -0.37 7.32 -2.59
CA ASP A 149 -0.66 6.44 -3.70
C ASP A 149 0.58 6.17 -4.55
N PHE A 150 0.65 4.97 -5.13
CA PHE A 150 1.78 4.56 -5.95
C PHE A 150 1.85 5.36 -7.27
N VAL A 151 0.71 5.89 -7.74
CA VAL A 151 0.63 6.71 -8.96
C VAL A 151 1.42 8.02 -8.78
N THR A 152 1.24 8.69 -7.64
CA THR A 152 2.00 9.91 -7.31
C THR A 152 3.50 9.66 -7.18
N ILE A 153 3.94 8.66 -6.40
CA ILE A 153 5.39 8.40 -6.22
C ILE A 153 6.03 7.83 -7.49
N SER A 154 5.27 7.10 -8.31
CA SER A 154 5.78 6.64 -9.59
C SER A 154 5.89 7.78 -10.60
N GLY A 155 5.37 8.98 -10.32
CA GLY A 155 5.35 10.07 -11.29
C GLY A 155 4.60 9.67 -12.57
N SER A 156 3.62 8.77 -12.42
CA SER A 156 2.80 8.27 -13.50
C SER A 156 2.04 9.43 -14.12
N ARG A 157 2.51 9.92 -15.26
CA ARG A 157 1.66 10.72 -16.15
C ARG A 157 0.67 9.74 -16.76
N LYS A 158 -0.58 10.16 -16.99
CA LYS A 158 -1.55 9.29 -17.67
C LYS A 158 -0.90 8.75 -18.95
N ILE A 159 -0.76 7.42 -19.04
CA ILE A 159 -0.29 6.75 -20.26
C ILE A 159 -1.10 7.34 -21.42
N SER A 160 -0.39 7.76 -22.46
CA SER A 160 -1.04 8.37 -23.62
C SER A 160 -2.10 7.41 -24.16
N ALA A 161 -3.28 7.93 -24.56
CA ALA A 161 -4.38 7.07 -25.02
C ALA A 161 -3.97 6.14 -26.19
N TYR A 162 -2.95 6.55 -26.95
CA TYR A 162 -2.34 5.75 -28.02
C TYR A 162 -1.68 4.46 -27.51
N GLU A 163 -0.95 4.51 -26.40
CA GLU A 163 -0.34 3.32 -25.79
C GLU A 163 -1.40 2.39 -25.17
N ARG A 164 -2.54 2.94 -24.72
CA ARG A 164 -3.64 2.16 -24.14
C ARG A 164 -4.31 1.21 -25.14
N ASN A 165 -4.42 1.61 -26.40
CA ASN A 165 -5.00 0.76 -27.44
C ASN A 165 -4.07 -0.40 -27.85
N GLN A 166 -2.77 -0.29 -27.56
CA GLN A 166 -1.80 -1.39 -27.70
C GLN A 166 -1.61 -2.20 -26.41
N SER A 167 -2.24 -1.81 -25.30
CA SER A 167 -1.93 -2.32 -23.95
C SER A 167 -2.73 -3.56 -23.54
N SER A 168 -3.31 -4.33 -24.47
CA SER A 168 -4.05 -5.55 -24.07
C SER A 168 -3.14 -6.62 -23.45
N ASP A 169 -1.85 -6.60 -23.74
CA ASP A 169 -0.97 -7.70 -23.36
C ASP A 169 0.29 -7.16 -22.72
N GLY A 170 0.71 -7.76 -21.61
CA GLY A 170 1.91 -7.40 -20.84
C GLY A 170 3.23 -7.28 -21.61
N TYR A 171 3.22 -7.47 -22.92
CA TYR A 171 4.26 -7.08 -23.85
C TYR A 171 4.84 -5.69 -23.59
N LEU A 172 4.02 -4.65 -23.38
CA LEU A 172 4.54 -3.29 -23.13
C LEU A 172 5.35 -3.22 -21.83
N LEU A 173 4.82 -3.83 -20.76
CA LEU A 173 5.53 -3.93 -19.49
C LEU A 173 6.82 -4.76 -19.61
N LYS A 174 6.76 -5.87 -20.36
CA LYS A 174 7.91 -6.73 -20.66
C LYS A 174 8.98 -6.00 -21.44
N LYS A 175 8.60 -5.29 -22.50
CA LYS A 175 9.51 -4.46 -23.29
C LYS A 175 10.15 -3.37 -22.43
N ARG A 176 9.36 -2.72 -21.57
CA ARG A 176 9.84 -1.70 -20.63
C ARG A 176 10.83 -2.28 -19.62
N PHE A 177 10.52 -3.44 -19.03
CA PHE A 177 11.42 -4.13 -18.11
C PHE A 177 12.72 -4.56 -18.79
N ASN A 178 12.65 -5.13 -19.99
CA ASN A 178 13.84 -5.51 -20.74
C ASN A 178 14.70 -4.28 -21.08
N SER A 179 14.08 -3.18 -21.55
CA SER A 179 14.78 -1.92 -21.81
C SER A 179 15.36 -1.31 -20.54
N PHE A 180 14.63 -1.39 -19.43
CA PHE A 180 15.10 -0.99 -18.11
C PHE A 180 16.33 -1.79 -17.70
N LEU A 181 16.26 -3.12 -17.77
CA LEU A 181 17.34 -4.03 -17.41
C LEU A 181 18.55 -3.83 -18.31
N GLU A 182 18.36 -3.67 -19.62
CA GLU A 182 19.43 -3.41 -20.59
C GLU A 182 20.11 -2.06 -20.33
N SER A 183 19.33 -1.00 -20.09
CA SER A 183 19.87 0.31 -19.70
C SER A 183 20.70 0.14 -18.42
N HIS A 184 20.14 -0.54 -17.43
CA HIS A 184 20.81 -0.78 -16.16
C HIS A 184 22.13 -1.55 -16.33
N LEU A 185 22.14 -2.64 -17.10
CA LEU A 185 23.32 -3.45 -17.40
C LEU A 185 24.38 -2.67 -18.21
N THR A 186 23.96 -1.90 -19.20
CA THR A 186 24.89 -1.07 -20.00
C THR A 186 25.55 0.00 -19.12
N HIS A 187 24.83 0.59 -18.15
CA HIS A 187 25.41 1.52 -17.18
C HIS A 187 26.42 0.87 -16.25
N LEU A 188 26.12 -0.35 -15.80
CA LEU A 188 27.03 -1.11 -14.94
C LEU A 188 28.35 -1.43 -15.66
N ASN A 189 28.31 -1.64 -16.98
CA ASN A 189 29.50 -1.93 -17.78
C ASN A 189 30.31 -0.68 -18.15
N LEU A 190 29.67 0.45 -18.46
CA LEU A 190 30.35 1.62 -19.04
C LEU A 190 30.97 2.59 -18.00
N GLN A 191 30.77 2.35 -16.70
CA GLN A 191 31.29 3.19 -15.60
C GLN A 191 31.08 4.71 -15.81
N ILE A 192 30.03 5.14 -16.50
CA ILE A 192 29.86 6.55 -16.89
C ILE A 192 29.59 7.38 -15.62
N PRO A 193 30.50 8.27 -15.19
CA PRO A 193 30.21 9.18 -14.09
C PRO A 193 29.10 10.15 -14.52
N ASN A 194 28.15 10.41 -13.63
CA ASN A 194 27.01 11.35 -13.82
C ASN A 194 25.83 10.88 -14.67
N PHE A 195 25.65 9.58 -14.91
CA PHE A 195 24.50 9.09 -15.69
C PHE A 195 23.14 9.47 -15.06
N TYR A 196 23.05 9.45 -13.72
CA TYR A 196 21.84 9.84 -13.02
C TYR A 196 21.88 11.32 -12.66
N LYS A 197 21.50 12.19 -13.60
CA LYS A 197 20.85 13.44 -13.21
C LYS A 197 19.41 13.07 -12.86
N PRO A 198 19.05 12.92 -11.57
CA PRO A 198 17.68 12.62 -11.21
C PRO A 198 16.80 13.66 -11.87
N LEU A 199 15.72 13.21 -12.50
CA LEU A 199 14.71 14.15 -12.97
C LEU A 199 14.31 14.95 -11.73
N SER A 200 14.49 16.28 -11.74
CA SER A 200 14.43 17.13 -10.55
C SER A 200 13.14 17.01 -9.74
N ASN A 201 12.11 16.36 -10.31
CA ASN A 201 10.80 16.16 -9.72
C ASN A 201 10.38 14.69 -9.49
N SER A 202 11.20 13.68 -9.75
CA SER A 202 10.82 12.26 -9.56
C SER A 202 11.21 11.72 -8.18
N PHE A 203 10.39 10.82 -7.62
CA PHE A 203 10.77 10.10 -6.41
C PHE A 203 11.86 9.06 -6.70
N ILE A 204 12.79 8.94 -5.75
CA ILE A 204 13.71 7.82 -5.61
C ILE A 204 12.95 6.69 -4.91
N LEU A 205 13.03 5.49 -5.47
CA LEU A 205 12.25 4.34 -5.02
C LEU A 205 13.21 3.32 -4.41
N LEU A 206 13.44 3.41 -3.10
CA LEU A 206 14.30 2.47 -2.37
C LEU A 206 13.55 1.19 -2.04
N SER A 207 14.25 0.08 -1.88
CA SER A 207 13.71 -1.18 -1.37
C SER A 207 14.79 -1.94 -0.63
N LEU A 208 14.40 -2.92 0.19
CA LEU A 208 15.35 -3.69 0.97
C LEU A 208 16.17 -4.63 0.08
N PRO A 209 17.44 -4.90 0.45
CA PRO A 209 18.22 -5.92 -0.21
C PRO A 209 17.61 -7.32 0.02
N VAL A 210 17.72 -8.18 -0.99
CA VAL A 210 17.33 -9.59 -0.94
C VAL A 210 18.59 -10.44 -1.07
N GLY A 211 18.84 -11.29 -0.08
CA GLY A 211 20.02 -12.17 -0.03
C GLY A 211 21.19 -11.59 0.78
N GLY A 212 22.17 -12.44 1.08
CA GLY A 212 23.28 -12.10 1.99
C GLY A 212 24.40 -11.26 1.36
N ILE A 213 24.62 -11.35 0.05
CA ILE A 213 25.62 -10.56 -0.68
C ILE A 213 24.91 -9.79 -1.78
N VAL A 214 25.06 -8.47 -1.75
CA VAL A 214 24.36 -7.56 -2.65
C VAL A 214 25.38 -6.77 -3.43
N ILE A 215 25.15 -6.70 -4.74
CA ILE A 215 25.92 -5.81 -5.60
C ILE A 215 25.15 -4.47 -5.72
N PRO A 216 25.77 -3.35 -5.31
CA PRO A 216 25.14 -2.03 -5.40
C PRO A 216 24.73 -1.74 -6.83
N LYS A 217 23.58 -1.11 -7.02
CA LYS A 217 23.04 -0.82 -8.34
C LYS A 217 22.73 -2.07 -9.16
N TYR A 218 22.39 -3.21 -8.60
CA TYR A 218 21.79 -4.32 -9.37
C TYR A 218 20.38 -4.57 -8.88
N LEU A 219 19.36 -4.29 -9.71
CA LEU A 219 17.95 -4.41 -9.31
C LEU A 219 17.62 -5.81 -8.76
N HIS A 220 18.30 -6.85 -9.26
CA HIS A 220 18.04 -8.23 -8.87
C HIS A 220 18.26 -8.54 -7.38
N HIS A 221 19.04 -7.70 -6.69
CA HIS A 221 19.27 -7.85 -5.26
C HIS A 221 18.29 -7.06 -4.41
N TYR A 222 17.19 -6.57 -4.98
CA TYR A 222 16.24 -5.72 -4.27
C TYR A 222 14.81 -6.27 -4.38
N GLU A 223 14.00 -6.04 -3.35
CA GLU A 223 12.61 -6.51 -3.32
C GLU A 223 11.77 -6.00 -4.50
N LEU A 224 12.11 -4.82 -5.03
CA LEU A 224 11.44 -4.26 -6.19
C LEU A 224 11.45 -5.21 -7.40
N GLN A 225 12.50 -6.02 -7.58
CA GLN A 225 12.50 -7.02 -8.64
C GLN A 225 11.41 -8.07 -8.42
N ASN A 226 11.20 -8.50 -7.16
CA ASN A 226 10.18 -9.48 -6.83
C ASN A 226 8.77 -8.94 -7.17
N ILE A 227 8.53 -7.63 -7.00
CA ILE A 227 7.28 -6.97 -7.40
C ILE A 227 7.03 -7.12 -8.91
N VAL A 228 8.05 -6.85 -9.71
CA VAL A 228 7.95 -6.90 -11.17
C VAL A 228 7.77 -8.35 -11.64
N MET A 229 8.57 -9.27 -11.10
CA MET A 229 8.55 -10.68 -11.47
C MET A 229 7.25 -11.37 -11.05
N SER A 230 6.71 -11.05 -9.86
CA SER A 230 5.44 -11.64 -9.40
C SER A 230 4.25 -11.15 -10.22
N SER A 231 4.32 -9.93 -10.75
CA SER A 231 3.26 -9.34 -11.57
C SER A 231 3.26 -9.87 -13.01
N TRP A 232 4.36 -10.47 -13.45
CA TRP A 232 4.58 -10.89 -14.84
C TRP A 232 3.64 -11.99 -15.36
N PRO A 233 3.38 -13.10 -14.63
CA PRO A 233 2.57 -14.20 -15.16
C PRO A 233 1.10 -13.82 -15.33
N LYS A 234 0.67 -12.68 -14.76
CA LYS A 234 -0.74 -12.25 -14.65
C LYS A 234 -1.02 -10.96 -15.41
N LEU A 235 -0.11 -10.57 -16.30
CA LEU A 235 -0.18 -9.31 -17.02
C LEU A 235 -1.48 -9.10 -17.82
N GLY A 236 -2.12 -10.17 -18.30
CA GLY A 236 -3.43 -10.08 -18.96
C GLY A 236 -4.62 -9.85 -18.01
N ASN A 237 -4.45 -10.11 -16.71
CA ASN A 237 -5.53 -10.05 -15.70
C ASN A 237 -5.31 -8.99 -14.62
N ASN A 238 -4.18 -8.28 -14.64
CA ASN A 238 -3.92 -7.23 -13.67
C ASN A 238 -4.78 -6.00 -13.97
N PRO A 239 -5.29 -5.29 -12.94
CA PRO A 239 -6.02 -4.05 -13.17
C PRO A 239 -5.08 -3.02 -13.83
N GLY A 240 -5.59 -2.27 -14.81
CA GLY A 240 -4.77 -1.42 -15.67
C GLY A 240 -3.86 -0.42 -14.92
N TRP A 241 -4.31 0.07 -13.75
CA TRP A 241 -3.52 0.97 -12.92
C TRP A 241 -2.24 0.31 -12.35
N VAL A 242 -2.23 -1.00 -12.09
CA VAL A 242 -1.02 -1.72 -11.62
C VAL A 242 0.01 -1.76 -12.74
N THR A 243 -0.42 -2.11 -13.95
CA THR A 243 0.46 -2.12 -15.13
C THR A 243 1.04 -0.73 -15.39
N GLU A 244 0.24 0.32 -15.24
CA GLU A 244 0.67 1.72 -15.36
C GLU A 244 1.70 2.09 -14.30
N VAL A 245 1.41 1.83 -13.02
CA VAL A 245 2.33 2.07 -11.92
C VAL A 245 3.66 1.34 -12.14
N LEU A 246 3.63 0.04 -12.44
CA LEU A 246 4.84 -0.75 -12.67
C LEU A 246 5.64 -0.23 -13.87
N TYR A 247 4.96 0.16 -14.95
CA TYR A 247 5.60 0.72 -16.14
C TYR A 247 6.41 1.98 -15.81
N TYR A 248 5.84 2.89 -15.02
CA TYR A 248 6.53 4.11 -14.58
C TYR A 248 7.51 3.86 -13.46
N MET A 249 7.28 2.89 -12.58
CA MET A 249 8.26 2.47 -11.57
C MET A 249 9.54 1.97 -12.23
N MET A 250 9.47 1.27 -13.36
CA MET A 250 10.64 0.77 -14.11
C MET A 250 11.22 1.78 -15.12
N ASP A 251 11.06 3.09 -14.90
CA ASP A 251 11.76 4.06 -15.72
C ASP A 251 13.27 4.01 -15.41
N ALA A 252 14.11 3.82 -16.43
CA ALA A 252 15.57 3.80 -16.29
C ALA A 252 16.14 5.11 -15.72
N LYS A 253 15.36 6.21 -15.78
CA LYS A 253 15.72 7.49 -15.17
C LYS A 253 15.54 7.51 -13.65
N LYS A 254 14.90 6.50 -13.07
CA LYS A 254 14.72 6.39 -11.62
C LYS A 254 15.89 5.65 -10.97
N ARG A 255 16.13 6.04 -9.73
CA ARG A 255 17.15 5.45 -8.87
C ARG A 255 16.46 4.52 -7.85
N PHE A 256 17.04 3.34 -7.66
CA PHE A 256 16.54 2.29 -6.75
C PHE A 256 17.51 1.88 -5.64
N TYR A 257 18.61 2.62 -5.53
CA TYR A 257 19.69 2.36 -4.59
C TYR A 257 20.10 3.68 -3.91
N PRO A 258 20.63 3.67 -2.68
CA PRO A 258 21.02 4.89 -1.97
C PRO A 258 22.05 5.79 -2.67
N ILE A 259 21.99 7.10 -2.43
CA ILE A 259 22.80 8.12 -3.12
C ILE A 259 24.28 7.96 -2.84
N ARG A 260 24.60 7.48 -1.63
CA ARG A 260 25.96 7.14 -1.19
C ARG A 260 26.65 6.17 -2.13
N TYR A 261 25.90 5.37 -2.88
CA TYR A 261 26.44 4.41 -3.82
C TYR A 261 26.61 4.94 -5.25
N ASN A 262 26.29 6.20 -5.55
CA ASN A 262 26.48 6.76 -6.89
C ASN A 262 27.93 6.59 -7.39
N ASN A 263 28.91 6.79 -6.52
CA ASN A 263 30.34 6.69 -6.84
C ASN A 263 30.94 5.31 -6.55
N TYR A 264 30.13 4.35 -6.08
CA TYR A 264 30.62 3.04 -5.70
C TYR A 264 30.94 2.20 -6.94
N PRO A 265 32.08 1.47 -6.96
CA PRO A 265 32.43 0.60 -8.06
C PRO A 265 31.40 -0.53 -8.16
N VAL A 266 31.02 -0.86 -9.39
CA VAL A 266 29.95 -1.82 -9.69
C VAL A 266 30.22 -3.23 -9.13
N ARG A 267 31.49 -3.61 -8.92
CA ARG A 267 31.88 -4.97 -8.52
C ARG A 267 32.12 -5.17 -7.03
N SER A 268 31.95 -4.13 -6.22
CA SER A 268 32.13 -4.28 -4.77
C SER A 268 30.93 -5.02 -4.18
N VAL A 269 31.23 -6.07 -3.42
CA VAL A 269 30.27 -6.74 -2.57
C VAL A 269 30.03 -5.88 -1.33
N LEU A 270 28.76 -5.62 -0.99
CA LEU A 270 28.37 -4.96 0.26
C LEU A 270 27.60 -5.91 1.16
N LEU A 271 27.73 -5.69 2.47
CA LEU A 271 26.87 -6.33 3.44
C LEU A 271 25.48 -5.68 3.41
N PRO A 272 24.40 -6.45 3.63
CA PRO A 272 23.04 -5.92 3.69
C PRO A 272 22.88 -4.80 4.74
N THR A 273 23.61 -4.88 5.85
CA THR A 273 23.61 -3.87 6.92
C THR A 273 24.07 -2.50 6.43
N ASP A 274 25.09 -2.45 5.57
CA ASP A 274 25.61 -1.19 5.03
C ASP A 274 24.56 -0.52 4.14
N ILE A 275 23.86 -1.33 3.33
CA ILE A 275 22.80 -0.86 2.43
C ILE A 275 21.60 -0.36 3.23
N ILE A 276 21.18 -1.09 4.26
CA ILE A 276 20.08 -0.69 5.14
C ILE A 276 20.42 0.64 5.83
N ALA A 277 21.64 0.80 6.36
CA ALA A 277 22.09 2.05 6.96
C ALA A 277 22.07 3.21 5.95
N ALA A 278 22.49 2.98 4.70
CA ALA A 278 22.44 4.00 3.66
C ALA A 278 21.00 4.33 3.20
N ILE A 279 20.09 3.35 3.21
CA ILE A 279 18.66 3.54 2.96
C ILE A 279 18.05 4.41 4.06
N GLU A 280 18.33 4.09 5.32
CA GLU A 280 17.89 4.85 6.49
C GLU A 280 18.40 6.29 6.42
N GLU A 281 19.70 6.49 6.21
CA GLU A 281 20.35 7.81 6.05
C GLU A 281 19.63 8.65 4.98
N GLU A 282 19.26 8.05 3.86
CA GLU A 282 18.56 8.78 2.80
C GLU A 282 17.09 9.06 3.12
N ILE A 283 16.37 8.11 3.73
CA ILE A 283 14.96 8.29 4.08
C ILE A 283 14.78 9.42 5.10
N VAL A 284 15.67 9.53 6.09
CA VAL A 284 15.56 10.54 7.16
C VAL A 284 15.87 11.95 6.68
N THR A 285 16.47 12.12 5.49
CA THR A 285 16.62 13.44 4.86
C THR A 285 15.29 14.05 4.40
N CYS A 286 14.21 13.25 4.34
CA CYS A 286 12.89 13.68 3.86
C CYS A 286 12.87 14.34 2.49
N GLY A 287 13.84 14.00 1.64
CA GLY A 287 13.77 14.27 0.21
C GLY A 287 12.66 13.48 -0.48
N LYS A 288 12.52 13.63 -1.80
CA LYS A 288 11.59 12.83 -2.63
C LYS A 288 12.06 11.38 -2.72
N THR A 289 11.98 10.66 -1.60
CA THR A 289 12.44 9.28 -1.44
C THR A 289 11.31 8.48 -0.79
N ALA A 290 11.05 7.31 -1.34
CA ALA A 290 10.07 6.38 -0.81
C ALA A 290 10.71 4.99 -0.63
N LEU A 291 10.56 4.40 0.55
CA LEU A 291 10.95 3.03 0.83
C LEU A 291 9.79 2.11 0.52
N ILE A 292 9.96 1.23 -0.46
CA ILE A 292 8.99 0.21 -0.84
C ILE A 292 9.39 -1.10 -0.17
N ALA A 293 8.45 -1.70 0.55
CA ALA A 293 8.63 -2.98 1.22
C ALA A 293 7.29 -3.73 1.33
N GLU A 294 7.32 -5.00 1.69
CA GLU A 294 6.11 -5.73 2.06
C GLU A 294 5.39 -5.04 3.24
N LYS A 295 4.06 -5.15 3.32
CA LYS A 295 3.25 -4.48 4.35
C LYS A 295 3.76 -4.69 5.77
N THR A 296 4.17 -5.90 6.13
CA THR A 296 4.68 -6.23 7.47
C THR A 296 5.96 -5.47 7.77
N ASP A 297 6.86 -5.43 6.79
CA ASP A 297 8.19 -4.87 6.93
C ASP A 297 8.12 -3.36 6.87
N ALA A 298 7.27 -2.81 6.01
CA ALA A 298 6.95 -1.38 5.98
C ALA A 298 6.39 -0.90 7.33
N ILE A 299 5.56 -1.69 8.01
CA ILE A 299 5.06 -1.33 9.35
C ILE A 299 6.19 -1.40 10.38
N ALA A 300 7.05 -2.42 10.32
CA ALA A 300 8.19 -2.56 11.22
C ALA A 300 9.18 -1.39 11.07
N HIS A 301 9.53 -1.04 9.82
CA HIS A 301 10.36 0.13 9.52
C HIS A 301 9.70 1.43 9.95
N LEU A 302 8.39 1.60 9.75
CA LEU A 302 7.68 2.80 10.21
C LEU A 302 7.75 2.93 11.74
N GLN A 303 7.57 1.84 12.48
CA GLN A 303 7.71 1.83 13.94
C GLN A 303 9.15 2.17 14.36
N PHE A 304 10.14 1.58 13.69
CA PHE A 304 11.54 1.87 13.92
C PHE A 304 11.85 3.37 13.68
N TYR A 305 11.46 3.94 12.54
CA TYR A 305 11.72 5.34 12.23
C TYR A 305 10.98 6.30 13.17
N THR A 306 9.72 5.99 13.51
CA THR A 306 8.94 6.81 14.45
C THR A 306 9.58 6.83 15.84
N LYS A 307 10.20 5.72 16.26
CA LYS A 307 10.89 5.60 17.55
C LYS A 307 12.23 6.35 17.57
N HIS A 308 13.02 6.27 16.50
CA HIS A 308 14.38 6.83 16.46
C HIS A 308 14.43 8.28 15.96
N TYR A 309 13.41 8.73 15.22
CA TYR A 309 13.35 10.06 14.61
C TYR A 309 12.02 10.78 14.94
N PRO A 310 11.74 11.08 16.22
CA PRO A 310 10.45 11.62 16.66
C PRO A 310 10.14 13.03 16.12
N TRP A 311 11.15 13.77 15.63
CA TRP A 311 10.96 15.08 15.01
C TRP A 311 10.52 14.99 13.54
N LEU A 312 10.54 13.80 12.94
CA LEU A 312 10.10 13.57 11.56
C LEU A 312 8.70 12.94 11.56
N THR A 313 7.80 13.53 10.78
CA THR A 313 6.47 12.96 10.57
C THR A 313 6.52 12.03 9.37
N PHE A 314 6.59 10.72 9.63
CA PHE A 314 6.47 9.73 8.57
C PHE A 314 5.02 9.49 8.19
N ASN A 315 4.76 9.49 6.89
CA ASN A 315 3.43 9.22 6.40
C ASN A 315 3.12 7.73 6.51
N LYS A 316 1.91 7.45 6.97
CA LYS A 316 1.44 6.07 7.14
C LYS A 316 1.44 5.36 5.78
N VAL A 317 1.78 4.07 5.85
CA VAL A 317 1.64 3.04 4.80
C VAL A 317 0.51 3.39 3.81
N SER A 318 0.84 3.45 2.53
CA SER A 318 -0.07 3.87 1.43
C SER A 318 -1.52 3.42 1.62
N LYS A 319 -2.46 4.36 1.52
CA LYS A 319 -3.90 4.08 1.71
C LYS A 319 -4.53 3.39 0.50
N GLN A 320 -3.95 3.55 -0.68
CA GLN A 320 -4.45 2.94 -1.91
C GLN A 320 -4.17 1.41 -1.92
N THR A 321 -4.94 0.68 -2.74
CA THR A 321 -4.65 -0.71 -3.11
C THR A 321 -3.18 -0.84 -3.50
N SER A 322 -2.43 -1.60 -2.73
CA SER A 322 -1.04 -1.98 -2.98
C SER A 322 -0.90 -2.79 -4.27
N PRO A 323 0.19 -2.64 -5.04
CA PRO A 323 0.58 -3.62 -6.04
C PRO A 323 0.66 -5.02 -5.42
N PRO A 324 0.13 -6.06 -6.11
CA PRO A 324 0.23 -7.43 -5.63
C PRO A 324 1.70 -7.85 -5.57
N GLY A 325 2.07 -8.50 -4.48
CA GLY A 325 3.41 -8.95 -4.23
C GLY A 325 3.61 -10.44 -4.49
N LYS A 326 4.32 -11.11 -3.59
CA LYS A 326 4.58 -12.55 -3.66
C LYS A 326 3.25 -13.30 -3.44
N PHE A 327 3.01 -14.32 -4.26
CA PHE A 327 1.90 -15.23 -4.01
C PHE A 327 2.30 -16.17 -2.88
N VAL A 328 1.54 -16.11 -1.79
CA VAL A 328 1.68 -17.06 -0.69
C VAL A 328 0.66 -18.15 -0.94
N GLY A 329 1.10 -19.40 -0.86
CA GLY A 329 0.28 -20.54 -1.24
C GLY A 329 0.85 -21.85 -0.75
N TRP A 330 0.10 -22.90 -1.06
CA TRP A 330 0.46 -24.27 -0.75
C TRP A 330 0.81 -24.99 -2.05
N ALA A 331 1.94 -25.66 -2.07
CA ALA A 331 2.31 -26.54 -3.16
C ALA A 331 2.01 -27.99 -2.77
N PHE A 332 1.24 -28.68 -3.60
CA PHE A 332 0.90 -30.09 -3.40
C PHE A 332 1.68 -30.93 -4.42
N GLU A 333 2.48 -31.87 -3.93
CA GLU A 333 3.16 -32.90 -4.73
C GLU A 333 2.16 -33.98 -5.19
N THR A 334 1.02 -33.57 -5.75
CA THR A 334 -0.04 -34.48 -6.22
C THR A 334 -0.62 -34.00 -7.54
N VAL A 335 -1.20 -34.94 -8.30
CA VAL A 335 -1.85 -34.65 -9.58
C VAL A 335 -3.01 -33.67 -9.39
N ARG A 336 -3.16 -32.74 -10.36
CA ARG A 336 -4.27 -31.79 -10.42
C ARG A 336 -5.60 -32.55 -10.36
N GLY A 337 -6.48 -32.14 -9.44
CA GLY A 337 -7.77 -32.81 -9.21
C GLY A 337 -7.73 -33.91 -8.14
N SER A 338 -6.60 -34.12 -7.46
CA SER A 338 -6.54 -34.96 -6.25
C SER A 338 -7.65 -34.57 -5.25
N PRO A 339 -8.34 -35.54 -4.62
CA PRO A 339 -9.34 -35.25 -3.59
C PRO A 339 -8.80 -34.39 -2.44
N VAL A 340 -7.50 -34.47 -2.16
CA VAL A 340 -6.84 -33.65 -1.13
C VAL A 340 -6.81 -32.18 -1.54
N VAL A 341 -6.37 -31.90 -2.76
CA VAL A 341 -6.32 -30.56 -3.35
C VAL A 341 -7.73 -29.98 -3.39
N ASN A 342 -8.72 -30.74 -3.89
CA ASN A 342 -10.10 -30.25 -4.00
C ASN A 342 -10.73 -29.95 -2.62
N ARG A 343 -10.49 -30.79 -1.60
CA ARG A 343 -10.94 -30.52 -0.23
C ARG A 343 -10.25 -29.29 0.36
N PHE A 344 -8.96 -29.08 0.07
CA PHE A 344 -8.24 -27.90 0.52
C PHE A 344 -8.73 -26.61 -0.16
N VAL A 345 -9.02 -26.66 -1.47
CA VAL A 345 -9.72 -25.56 -2.17
C VAL A 345 -11.06 -25.27 -1.49
N GLY A 346 -11.85 -26.30 -1.19
CA GLY A 346 -13.12 -26.13 -0.46
C GLY A 346 -12.96 -25.49 0.93
N LEU A 347 -11.86 -25.75 1.65
CA LEU A 347 -11.54 -25.08 2.93
C LEU A 347 -11.20 -23.58 2.77
N ILE A 348 -10.60 -23.20 1.65
CA ILE A 348 -10.32 -21.80 1.33
C ILE A 348 -11.59 -21.09 0.88
N GLU A 349 -12.33 -21.68 -0.06
CA GLU A 349 -13.56 -21.12 -0.62
C GLU A 349 -14.67 -20.96 0.44
N SER A 350 -14.72 -21.84 1.43
CA SER A 350 -15.63 -21.73 2.59
C SER A 350 -15.22 -20.66 3.61
N GLY A 351 -14.04 -20.04 3.48
CA GLY A 351 -13.51 -19.06 4.43
C GLY A 351 -12.97 -19.66 5.74
N ILE A 352 -13.03 -20.98 5.91
CA ILE A 352 -12.52 -21.68 7.11
C ILE A 352 -11.02 -21.43 7.27
N TYR A 353 -10.26 -21.47 6.18
CA TYR A 353 -8.82 -21.22 6.19
C TYR A 353 -8.45 -19.82 6.69
N GLU A 354 -9.18 -18.78 6.25
CA GLU A 354 -8.94 -17.40 6.71
C GLU A 354 -9.23 -17.26 8.20
N LYS A 355 -10.33 -17.86 8.68
CA LYS A 355 -10.66 -17.88 10.11
C LYS A 355 -9.60 -18.60 10.93
N LEU A 356 -9.04 -19.68 10.40
CA LEU A 356 -7.96 -20.43 11.06
C LEU A 356 -6.67 -19.61 11.15
N ILE A 357 -6.30 -18.87 10.10
CA ILE A 357 -5.17 -17.92 10.16
C ILE A 357 -5.43 -16.82 11.18
N GLU A 358 -6.64 -16.25 11.20
CA GLU A 358 -7.02 -15.20 12.16
C GLU A 358 -6.87 -15.68 13.62
N LEU A 359 -7.39 -16.88 13.91
CA LEU A 359 -7.26 -17.51 15.22
C LEU A 359 -5.81 -17.84 15.54
N THR A 360 -5.04 -18.32 14.57
CA THR A 360 -3.62 -18.63 14.77
C THR A 360 -2.84 -17.36 15.14
N ARG A 361 -3.11 -16.25 14.44
CA ARG A 361 -2.50 -14.94 14.70
C ARG A 361 -2.85 -14.42 16.10
N LYS A 362 -4.11 -14.58 16.53
CA LYS A 362 -4.58 -14.13 17.86
C LYS A 362 -4.04 -14.99 19.00
N THR A 363 -4.00 -16.31 18.84
CA THR A 363 -3.70 -17.25 19.92
C THR A 363 -2.21 -17.55 20.06
N TYR A 364 -1.53 -17.81 18.94
CA TYR A 364 -0.17 -18.36 18.98
C TYR A 364 0.91 -17.27 18.99
N ILE A 365 0.74 -16.16 18.27
CA ILE A 365 1.79 -15.12 18.21
C ILE A 365 2.05 -14.51 19.59
N PRO A 366 1.05 -14.11 20.40
CA PRO A 366 1.32 -13.57 21.72
C PRO A 366 1.90 -14.61 22.69
N SER A 367 1.48 -15.88 22.57
CA SER A 367 1.93 -16.97 23.43
C SER A 367 3.37 -17.37 23.08
N PHE A 368 3.68 -17.52 21.80
CA PHE A 368 5.02 -17.83 21.30
C PHE A 368 6.03 -16.74 21.61
N LEU A 369 5.65 -15.45 21.43
CA LEU A 369 6.50 -14.31 21.79
C LEU A 369 6.76 -14.18 23.31
N ARG A 370 5.86 -14.70 24.17
CA ARG A 370 6.13 -14.80 25.61
C ARG A 370 7.18 -15.86 25.94
N PHE A 371 7.20 -16.97 25.21
CA PHE A 371 8.13 -18.07 25.46
C PHE A 371 9.52 -17.82 24.86
N PHE A 372 9.63 -17.02 23.79
CA PHE A 372 10.90 -16.71 23.13
C PHE A 372 11.07 -15.21 22.87
N PRO A 373 11.30 -14.39 23.92
CA PRO A 373 11.40 -12.94 23.78
C PRO A 373 12.57 -12.47 22.90
N HIS A 374 13.64 -13.28 22.80
CA HIS A 374 14.81 -13.01 21.95
C HIS A 374 14.55 -13.24 20.46
N LEU A 375 13.53 -14.02 20.08
CA LEU A 375 13.14 -14.19 18.67
C LEU A 375 12.33 -13.01 18.11
N SER A 376 11.89 -12.08 18.97
CA SER A 376 11.28 -10.82 18.54
C SER A 376 12.25 -9.94 17.72
N GLU A 377 13.56 -10.15 17.90
CA GLU A 377 14.63 -9.30 17.38
C GLU A 377 15.17 -9.76 16.01
N ASN A 378 14.80 -10.96 15.55
CA ASN A 378 15.26 -11.51 14.27
C ASN A 378 14.06 -12.03 13.44
N ARG A 379 13.40 -11.11 12.71
CA ARG A 379 12.12 -11.36 12.02
C ARG A 379 12.24 -11.80 10.55
N ASP A 380 13.46 -11.91 10.01
CA ASP A 380 13.69 -12.14 8.58
C ASP A 380 13.60 -13.61 8.14
N THR A 381 13.29 -14.55 9.04
CA THR A 381 13.07 -15.95 8.65
C THR A 381 11.61 -16.18 8.26
N ASP A 382 11.35 -16.20 6.96
CA ASP A 382 10.12 -16.76 6.40
C ASP A 382 10.01 -18.24 6.78
N TYR A 383 9.08 -18.57 7.67
CA TYR A 383 8.82 -19.97 8.04
C TYR A 383 7.92 -20.63 6.98
N PHE A 384 8.47 -21.57 6.24
CA PHE A 384 7.66 -22.48 5.43
C PHE A 384 7.19 -23.65 6.29
N VAL A 385 5.88 -23.77 6.48
CA VAL A 385 5.29 -24.98 7.08
C VAL A 385 5.13 -26.02 5.99
N THR A 386 6.13 -26.90 5.85
CA THR A 386 6.01 -28.06 4.97
C THR A 386 5.20 -29.15 5.67
N VAL A 387 3.92 -29.27 5.34
CA VAL A 387 3.07 -30.37 5.82
C VAL A 387 3.32 -31.58 4.92
N LYS A 388 4.18 -32.51 5.36
CA LYS A 388 4.39 -33.77 4.66
C LYS A 388 3.29 -34.77 5.03
N ILE A 389 2.30 -34.93 4.16
CA ILE A 389 1.26 -35.95 4.34
C ILE A 389 1.78 -37.27 3.76
N THR A 390 2.44 -38.09 4.57
CA THR A 390 2.77 -39.47 4.18
C THR A 390 1.57 -40.38 4.33
N LYS A 391 1.08 -40.94 3.23
CA LYS A 391 0.14 -42.07 3.27
C LYS A 391 0.89 -43.28 3.83
N ARG A 392 0.66 -43.62 5.10
CA ARG A 392 1.11 -44.90 5.66
C ARG A 392 0.22 -45.99 5.05
N VAL A 393 0.75 -46.74 4.10
CA VAL A 393 0.16 -48.03 3.71
C VAL A 393 0.35 -48.95 4.92
N PRO A 394 -0.71 -49.61 5.44
CA PRO A 394 -0.55 -50.49 6.58
C PRO A 394 0.17 -51.76 6.12
N ASP A 395 1.48 -51.83 6.36
CA ASP A 395 2.15 -53.13 6.43
C ASP A 395 1.73 -53.84 7.72
N GLN A 396 1.37 -55.11 7.55
CA GLN A 396 0.90 -55.98 8.60
C GLN A 396 1.95 -56.19 9.70
N SER A 397 1.42 -56.30 10.93
CA SER A 397 2.02 -56.88 12.14
C SER A 397 3.34 -56.29 12.66
N LEU A 398 3.22 -55.38 13.62
CA LEU A 398 4.12 -55.33 14.77
C LEU A 398 3.33 -54.97 16.03
N ARG A 399 3.25 -55.92 16.97
CA ARG A 399 2.75 -55.73 18.34
C ARG A 399 3.88 -55.18 19.21
N ILE A 400 3.71 -53.99 19.79
CA ILE A 400 4.42 -53.49 20.99
C ILE A 400 3.42 -52.61 21.79
N PRO A 401 3.43 -52.63 23.15
CA PRO A 401 2.25 -52.38 23.97
C PRO A 401 1.95 -50.91 24.23
N GLU A 402 0.66 -50.67 24.48
CA GLU A 402 0.08 -49.41 24.95
C GLU A 402 0.71 -48.94 26.26
N LEU A 403 1.12 -47.67 26.31
CA LEU A 403 1.05 -46.86 27.52
C LEU A 403 1.00 -45.37 27.14
N ILE A 404 0.09 -44.68 27.84
CA ILE A 404 -0.17 -43.23 27.87
C ILE A 404 -1.14 -42.69 26.81
N LEU A 405 -2.45 -42.83 27.10
CA LEU A 405 -3.46 -41.84 26.73
C LEU A 405 -4.62 -41.89 27.74
N ASN A 406 -4.58 -41.06 28.79
CA ASN A 406 -5.74 -40.75 29.63
C ASN A 406 -5.53 -39.41 30.33
N SER A 407 -5.74 -38.32 29.59
CA SER A 407 -6.32 -37.11 30.16
C SER A 407 -6.90 -36.32 28.98
N TRP A 408 -8.03 -35.66 29.20
CA TRP A 408 -8.89 -34.91 28.27
C TRP A 408 -10.19 -35.64 27.97
N PHE A 409 -11.28 -35.05 28.47
CA PHE A 409 -12.70 -35.41 28.36
C PHE A 409 -13.25 -36.37 29.43
N GLY A 410 -13.26 -35.89 30.67
CA GLY A 410 -14.23 -36.33 31.68
C GLY A 410 -15.46 -35.43 31.65
N GLY A 411 -16.59 -35.94 31.16
CA GLY A 411 -17.88 -35.25 31.18
C GLY A 411 -19.03 -36.18 30.79
N ARG A 412 -19.46 -37.04 31.73
CA ARG A 412 -20.66 -37.88 31.59
C ARG A 412 -21.92 -37.04 31.84
N ARG A 413 -22.88 -37.10 30.92
CA ARG A 413 -24.32 -37.14 31.25
C ARG A 413 -24.97 -38.25 30.43
N SER A 414 -25.64 -39.16 31.13
CA SER A 414 -26.43 -40.26 30.62
C SER A 414 -27.90 -39.85 30.52
N ILE A 415 -28.54 -40.15 29.39
CA ILE A 415 -30.00 -40.26 29.23
C ILE A 415 -30.21 -41.58 28.46
N PRO A 416 -31.13 -42.47 28.88
CA PRO A 416 -31.33 -43.74 28.21
C PRO A 416 -32.25 -43.56 27.00
N LEU A 417 -32.01 -44.31 25.93
CA LEU A 417 -33.01 -44.51 24.89
C LEU A 417 -33.14 -45.99 24.56
N ASP A 418 -34.40 -46.35 24.37
CA ASP A 418 -34.94 -47.68 24.19
C ASP A 418 -34.40 -48.45 22.98
N GLN A 419 -34.49 -49.75 23.18
CA GLN A 419 -34.06 -50.84 22.33
C GLN A 419 -35.10 -51.06 21.22
N HIS A 420 -34.67 -51.02 19.96
CA HIS A 420 -35.39 -51.67 18.88
C HIS A 420 -34.41 -52.29 17.87
N ASP A 421 -34.51 -53.61 17.77
CA ASP A 421 -33.85 -54.46 16.78
C ASP A 421 -34.31 -54.13 15.36
N VAL A 422 -33.37 -53.89 14.45
CA VAL A 422 -33.53 -54.22 13.02
C VAL A 422 -32.19 -54.73 12.48
N THR A 423 -32.31 -55.89 11.84
CA THR A 423 -31.33 -56.74 11.17
C THR A 423 -30.56 -56.08 10.01
N ASP A 424 -29.24 -56.31 10.04
CA ASP A 424 -28.39 -56.84 8.96
C ASP A 424 -28.49 -56.24 7.54
N MET A 425 -27.52 -55.38 7.19
CA MET A 425 -26.90 -55.34 5.86
C MET A 425 -25.44 -54.91 6.00
N GLY A 426 -24.54 -55.85 5.73
CA GLY A 426 -23.11 -55.64 5.74
C GLY A 426 -22.63 -54.80 4.54
N GLU A 427 -22.23 -53.56 4.81
CA GLU A 427 -21.23 -52.85 4.03
C GLU A 427 -20.12 -52.38 4.97
N THR A 428 -18.95 -53.02 4.86
CA THR A 428 -17.72 -52.61 5.53
C THR A 428 -17.21 -51.31 4.91
N VAL A 429 -17.67 -50.17 5.42
CA VAL A 429 -17.04 -48.87 5.15
C VAL A 429 -15.69 -48.83 5.86
N SER A 430 -14.62 -48.96 5.07
CA SER A 430 -13.25 -48.81 5.54
C SER A 430 -13.00 -47.34 5.93
N LEU A 431 -13.13 -47.04 7.22
CA LEU A 431 -12.83 -45.72 7.77
C LEU A 431 -11.30 -45.51 7.74
N VAL A 432 -10.80 -44.87 6.68
CA VAL A 432 -9.39 -44.48 6.56
C VAL A 432 -9.11 -43.41 7.61
N LYS A 433 -8.50 -43.82 8.72
CA LYS A 433 -8.04 -42.92 9.79
C LYS A 433 -6.78 -42.20 9.28
N LEU A 434 -6.95 -41.00 8.73
CA LEU A 434 -5.84 -40.13 8.38
C LEU A 434 -5.24 -39.55 9.66
N LYS A 435 -4.08 -40.06 10.08
CA LYS A 435 -3.25 -39.41 11.11
C LYS A 435 -2.58 -38.20 10.46
N LEU A 436 -3.07 -36.99 10.78
CA LEU A 436 -2.42 -35.76 10.38
C LEU A 436 -1.28 -35.48 11.36
N GLU A 437 -0.08 -35.94 11.02
CA GLU A 437 1.11 -35.67 11.82
C GLU A 437 1.72 -34.36 11.31
N ILE A 438 1.40 -33.25 11.99
CA ILE A 438 2.01 -31.94 11.69
C ILE A 438 3.40 -31.94 12.31
N VAL A 439 4.39 -32.37 11.53
CA VAL A 439 5.80 -32.28 11.94
C VAL A 439 6.31 -30.89 11.59
N PHE A 440 6.52 -30.04 12.61
CA PHE A 440 7.21 -28.77 12.44
C PHE A 440 8.71 -29.05 12.27
N GLN A 441 9.19 -29.14 11.03
CA GLN A 441 10.61 -29.08 10.78
C GLN A 441 11.03 -27.63 10.57
N ILE A 442 11.60 -27.04 11.62
CA ILE A 442 12.30 -25.76 11.52
C ILE A 442 13.68 -26.07 10.93
N LYS A 443 13.84 -25.81 9.63
CA LYS A 443 15.12 -25.97 8.96
C LYS A 443 15.75 -24.59 8.81
N LYS A 444 16.83 -24.35 9.53
CA LYS A 444 17.71 -23.21 9.27
C LYS A 444 18.38 -23.46 7.92
N LEU A 445 18.17 -22.58 6.95
CA LEU A 445 18.95 -22.57 5.71
C LEU A 445 20.26 -21.86 6.06
N ASP A 446 21.37 -22.59 5.92
CA ASP A 446 22.73 -22.05 6.07
C ASP A 446 23.12 -21.19 4.86
#